data_AF-A0A9E5YT17-F1
#
_entry.id   AF-A0A9E5YT17-F1
#
_cell.length_a   1.000
_cell.length_b   1.000
_cell.length_c   1.000
_cell.angle_alpha   90.00
_cell.angle_beta   90.00
_cell.angle_gamma   90.00
#
_symmetry.space_group_name_H-M   'P 1'
#
loop_
_entity.id
_entity.type
_entity.pdbx_description
1 polymer ?
#
loop_
_entity_poly.entity_id
_entity_poly.type
_entity_poly.pdbx_seq_one_letter_code
_entity_poly.pdbx_strand_id
1 'polypeptide(L)'
;MKKFVYLLSFIILLSGCAATGFDVLEINRKILPQGVKGYYSSPIEIELKNIEETANFNLEFIYSKDSHSWFLTLTGFEKNTGLFIKKIKFLIDDDPMETESIISTEFEVDYPVVIPMEDRNVYFLSTDFYKKIVHAKQVKMYLNSESKEFEGIFTKEDIKNFGVFYKYIKKNVIDNKTVIIK
;
A
#
# COMPACT_ATOMS: atom_id res chain seq x y z
N MET A 1 8.28 47.43 -3.55
CA MET A 1 8.71 46.23 -4.32
C MET A 1 9.06 45.02 -3.46
N LYS A 2 9.69 45.15 -2.27
CA LYS A 2 10.04 43.99 -1.42
C LYS A 2 8.83 43.14 -0.95
N LYS A 3 7.67 43.76 -0.66
CA LYS A 3 6.45 43.06 -0.19
C LYS A 3 5.82 42.12 -1.23
N PHE A 4 6.01 42.39 -2.52
CA PHE A 4 5.42 41.59 -3.60
C PHE A 4 6.21 40.29 -3.84
N VAL A 5 7.53 40.34 -3.64
CA VAL A 5 8.41 39.17 -3.75
C VAL A 5 8.11 38.15 -2.64
N TYR A 6 7.93 38.59 -1.39
CA TYR A 6 7.56 37.69 -0.28
C TYR A 6 6.20 37.01 -0.48
N LEU A 7 5.21 37.71 -1.06
CA LEU A 7 3.90 37.14 -1.34
C LEU A 7 3.98 36.07 -2.44
N LEU A 8 4.79 36.31 -3.49
CA LEU A 8 5.04 35.33 -4.54
C LEU A 8 5.78 34.10 -4.02
N SER A 9 6.79 34.29 -3.15
CA SER A 9 7.50 33.20 -2.48
C SER A 9 6.57 32.39 -1.58
N PHE A 10 5.62 33.03 -0.89
CA PHE A 10 4.64 32.36 -0.03
C PHE A 10 3.62 31.54 -0.83
N ILE A 11 3.19 32.03 -2.00
CA ILE A 11 2.29 31.30 -2.91
C ILE A 11 3.01 30.10 -3.53
N ILE A 12 4.30 30.23 -3.89
CA ILE A 12 5.13 29.11 -4.37
C ILE A 12 5.43 28.10 -3.25
N LEU A 13 5.58 28.54 -2.00
CA LEU A 13 5.71 27.67 -0.83
C LEU A 13 4.40 26.93 -0.50
N LEU A 14 3.24 27.54 -0.76
CA LEU A 14 1.93 26.92 -0.57
C LEU A 14 1.54 25.96 -1.71
N SER A 15 1.97 26.23 -2.96
CA SER A 15 1.82 25.29 -4.08
C SER A 15 2.89 24.18 -4.09
N GLY A 16 3.96 24.33 -3.30
CA GLY A 16 4.93 23.27 -3.00
C GLY A 16 4.41 22.19 -2.05
N CYS A 17 3.29 22.45 -1.34
CA CYS A 17 2.43 21.40 -0.79
C CYS A 17 1.53 20.89 -1.91
N ALA A 18 2.14 20.34 -2.97
CA ALA A 18 1.42 19.49 -3.90
C ALA A 18 0.71 18.44 -3.05
N ALA A 19 -0.62 18.41 -3.14
CA ALA A 19 -1.39 17.28 -2.68
C ALA A 19 -0.67 16.04 -3.20
N THR A 20 -0.15 15.22 -2.28
CA THR A 20 0.39 13.93 -2.66
C THR A 20 -0.71 13.25 -3.47
N GLY A 21 -0.45 12.81 -4.70
CA GLY A 21 -1.42 12.03 -5.49
C GLY A 21 -1.78 10.67 -4.85
N PHE A 22 -1.32 10.47 -3.61
CA PHE A 22 -1.63 9.40 -2.72
C PHE A 22 -2.95 9.67 -2.00
N ASP A 23 -3.99 8.97 -2.41
CA ASP A 23 -5.32 9.04 -1.83
C ASP A 23 -5.62 7.78 -1.02
N VAL A 24 -6.45 7.90 0.02
CA VAL A 24 -7.01 6.75 0.75
C VAL A 24 -8.51 6.73 0.54
N LEU A 25 -9.02 5.63 -0.01
CA LEU A 25 -10.38 5.47 -0.49
C LEU A 25 -11.07 4.35 0.27
N GLU A 26 -12.30 4.58 0.75
CA GLU A 26 -13.13 3.52 1.32
C GLU A 26 -13.63 2.60 0.21
N ILE A 27 -13.49 1.29 0.42
CA ILE A 27 -13.95 0.27 -0.50
C ILE A 27 -15.45 0.09 -0.32
N ASN A 28 -16.23 0.50 -1.31
CA ASN A 28 -17.61 0.05 -1.46
C ASN A 28 -17.67 -1.12 -2.46
N ARG A 29 -17.15 -2.29 -2.08
CA ARG A 29 -17.24 -3.51 -2.89
C ARG A 29 -18.52 -4.26 -2.51
N LYS A 30 -19.33 -4.64 -3.51
CA LYS A 30 -20.48 -5.56 -3.34
C LYS A 30 -20.11 -6.93 -2.75
N ILE A 31 -18.82 -7.23 -2.72
CA ILE A 31 -18.22 -8.53 -2.41
C ILE A 31 -17.78 -8.63 -0.93
N LEU A 32 -17.69 -7.51 -0.21
CA LEU A 32 -17.35 -7.55 1.21
C LEU A 32 -18.56 -8.05 2.02
N PRO A 33 -18.37 -9.00 2.96
CA PRO A 33 -19.45 -9.46 3.84
C PRO A 33 -20.10 -8.31 4.61
N GLN A 34 -21.36 -8.50 4.99
CA GLN A 34 -22.09 -7.49 5.77
C GLN A 34 -21.36 -7.19 7.08
N GLY A 35 -21.11 -5.90 7.36
CA GLY A 35 -20.41 -5.47 8.57
C GLY A 35 -18.88 -5.47 8.46
N VAL A 36 -18.33 -5.89 7.33
CA VAL A 36 -16.92 -5.70 6.97
C VAL A 36 -16.78 -4.41 6.18
N LYS A 37 -15.76 -3.63 6.49
CA LYS A 37 -15.36 -2.47 5.69
C LYS A 37 -13.90 -2.61 5.29
N GLY A 38 -13.50 -1.88 4.26
CA GLY A 38 -12.08 -1.75 3.97
C GLY A 38 -11.73 -0.46 3.27
N TYR A 39 -10.44 -0.25 3.12
CA TYR A 39 -9.83 0.95 2.56
C TYR A 39 -8.67 0.55 1.66
N TYR A 40 -8.50 1.28 0.55
CA TYR A 40 -7.38 1.12 -0.38
C TYR A 40 -6.64 2.44 -0.52
N SER A 41 -5.34 2.37 -0.74
CA SER A 41 -4.61 3.50 -1.29
C SER A 41 -4.81 3.62 -2.80
N SER A 42 -4.62 4.81 -3.36
CA SER A 42 -4.25 4.94 -4.76
C SER A 42 -2.94 4.16 -5.04
N PRO A 43 -2.68 3.76 -6.29
CA PRO A 43 -1.51 2.95 -6.62
C PRO A 43 -0.19 3.66 -6.29
N ILE A 44 0.76 2.89 -5.76
CA ILE A 44 2.17 3.23 -5.62
C ILE A 44 2.90 2.54 -6.77
N GLU A 45 3.46 3.34 -7.67
CA GLU A 45 4.16 2.87 -8.86
C GLU A 45 5.63 2.60 -8.54
N ILE A 46 6.09 1.37 -8.75
CA ILE A 46 7.46 0.96 -8.48
C ILE A 46 8.10 0.43 -9.75
N GLU A 47 9.16 1.08 -10.20
CA GLU A 47 9.98 0.60 -11.30
C GLU A 47 10.68 -0.69 -10.92
N LEU A 48 10.53 -1.71 -11.75
CA LEU A 48 11.23 -2.98 -11.58
C LEU A 48 12.51 -2.98 -12.40
N LYS A 49 13.64 -3.24 -11.76
CA LYS A 49 14.90 -3.46 -12.46
C LYS A 49 14.82 -4.74 -13.29
N ASN A 50 15.58 -4.75 -14.39
CA ASN A 50 15.74 -5.86 -15.32
C ASN A 50 14.52 -6.12 -16.23
N ILE A 51 13.52 -5.23 -16.22
CA ILE A 51 12.43 -5.11 -17.20
C ILE A 51 12.01 -3.63 -17.28
N GLU A 52 11.66 -3.10 -18.45
CA GLU A 52 11.11 -1.74 -18.56
C GLU A 52 9.63 -1.72 -18.17
N GLU A 53 9.33 -2.12 -16.93
CA GLU A 53 7.97 -2.31 -16.43
C GLU A 53 7.80 -1.66 -15.05
N THR A 54 6.60 -1.15 -14.82
CA THR A 54 6.19 -0.56 -13.55
C THR A 54 5.19 -1.48 -12.87
N ALA A 55 5.48 -1.82 -11.62
CA ALA A 55 4.56 -2.55 -10.76
C ALA A 55 3.69 -1.59 -9.96
N ASN A 56 2.38 -1.80 -10.02
CA ASN A 56 1.40 -0.96 -9.34
C ASN A 56 0.93 -1.64 -8.05
N PHE A 57 1.27 -1.04 -6.91
CA PHE A 57 0.92 -1.57 -5.61
C PHE A 57 -0.16 -0.75 -4.92
N ASN A 58 -1.21 -1.41 -4.44
CA ASN A 58 -2.21 -0.82 -3.57
C ASN A 58 -2.02 -1.34 -2.14
N LEU A 59 -2.06 -0.44 -1.17
CA LEU A 59 -2.17 -0.80 0.24
C LEU A 59 -3.63 -0.98 0.58
N GLU A 60 -3.94 -2.04 1.30
CA GLU A 60 -5.31 -2.36 1.67
C GLU A 60 -5.41 -2.61 3.17
N PHE A 61 -6.56 -2.22 3.72
CA PHE A 61 -6.92 -2.51 5.09
C PHE A 61 -8.36 -2.99 5.12
N ILE A 62 -8.60 -4.15 5.71
CA ILE A 62 -9.94 -4.70 5.90
C ILE A 62 -10.16 -4.85 7.39
N TYR A 63 -11.33 -4.42 7.88
CA TYR A 63 -11.69 -4.57 9.28
C TYR A 63 -13.13 -5.00 9.46
N SER A 64 -13.33 -5.77 10.53
CA SER A 64 -14.61 -6.13 11.12
C SER A 64 -14.57 -5.78 12.61
N LYS A 65 -15.72 -5.82 13.32
CA LYS A 65 -15.86 -5.37 14.72
C LYS A 65 -14.67 -5.72 15.64
N ASP A 66 -14.12 -6.92 15.51
CA ASP A 66 -13.10 -7.46 16.43
C ASP A 66 -11.78 -7.82 15.74
N SER A 67 -11.67 -7.62 14.42
CA SER A 67 -10.49 -8.04 13.65
C SER A 67 -10.10 -7.05 12.56
N HIS A 68 -8.82 -6.99 12.26
CA HIS A 68 -8.31 -6.21 11.15
C HIS A 68 -7.10 -6.86 10.50
N SER A 69 -6.98 -6.67 9.19
CA SER A 69 -5.92 -7.22 8.37
C SER A 69 -5.41 -6.18 7.40
N TRP A 70 -4.10 -6.21 7.15
CA TRP A 70 -3.45 -5.32 6.19
C TRP A 70 -2.94 -6.15 5.03
N PHE A 71 -3.07 -5.59 3.83
CA PHE A 71 -2.64 -6.26 2.62
C PHE A 71 -1.88 -5.31 1.69
N LEU A 72 -1.09 -5.92 0.82
CA LEU A 72 -0.50 -5.30 -0.35
C LEU A 72 -1.03 -6.02 -1.57
N THR A 73 -1.46 -5.28 -2.58
CA THR A 73 -1.96 -5.88 -3.82
C THR A 73 -1.23 -5.33 -5.00
N LEU A 74 -0.74 -6.23 -5.84
CA LEU A 74 -0.09 -5.91 -7.10
C LEU A 74 -1.12 -5.99 -8.24
N THR A 75 -1.52 -4.84 -8.75
CA THR A 75 -2.57 -4.72 -9.78
C THR A 75 -1.97 -4.65 -11.18
N GLY A 76 -2.64 -5.30 -12.15
CA GLY A 76 -2.27 -5.24 -13.58
C GLY A 76 -1.00 -6.00 -13.99
N PHE A 77 -0.12 -6.37 -13.05
CA PHE A 77 1.16 -7.01 -13.37
C PHE A 77 1.01 -8.33 -14.12
N GLU A 78 0.18 -9.25 -13.64
CA GLU A 78 -0.05 -10.54 -14.31
C GLU A 78 -0.73 -10.37 -15.68
N LYS A 79 -1.65 -9.40 -15.80
CA LYS A 79 -2.31 -9.08 -17.07
C LYS A 79 -1.31 -8.57 -18.12
N ASN A 80 -0.33 -7.78 -17.69
CA ASN A 80 0.67 -7.17 -18.58
C ASN A 80 1.81 -8.15 -18.92
N THR A 81 2.26 -8.94 -17.95
CA THR A 81 3.47 -9.77 -18.08
C THR A 81 3.18 -11.26 -18.29
N GLY A 82 1.95 -11.71 -18.01
CA GLY A 82 1.58 -13.13 -17.94
C GLY A 82 2.20 -13.87 -16.74
N LEU A 83 2.82 -13.16 -15.79
CA LEU A 83 3.52 -13.75 -14.66
C LEU A 83 2.76 -13.57 -13.35
N PHE A 84 2.60 -14.68 -12.66
CA PHE A 84 2.09 -14.72 -11.30
C PHE A 84 3.23 -14.57 -10.29
N ILE A 85 3.12 -13.60 -9.39
CA ILE A 85 4.12 -13.42 -8.33
C ILE A 85 3.67 -14.28 -7.13
N LYS A 86 4.52 -15.23 -6.75
CA LYS A 86 4.24 -16.14 -5.64
C LYS A 86 4.56 -15.51 -4.29
N LYS A 87 5.59 -14.67 -4.27
CA LYS A 87 6.22 -14.24 -3.03
C LYS A 87 6.90 -12.89 -3.21
N ILE A 88 6.82 -12.08 -2.16
CA ILE A 88 7.50 -10.80 -2.06
C ILE A 88 8.43 -10.82 -0.85
N LYS A 89 9.70 -10.48 -1.09
CA LYS A 89 10.67 -10.25 -0.02
C LYS A 89 11.04 -8.77 0.02
N PHE A 90 10.89 -8.15 1.17
CA PHE A 90 11.34 -6.81 1.47
C PHE A 90 12.66 -6.86 2.24
N LEU A 91 13.61 -6.00 1.88
CA LEU A 91 14.76 -5.66 2.72
C LEU A 91 14.56 -4.24 3.21
N ILE A 92 14.22 -4.08 4.49
CA ILE A 92 13.97 -2.79 5.15
C ILE A 92 15.21 -2.45 5.97
N ASP A 93 16.03 -1.50 5.53
CA ASP A 93 17.35 -1.22 6.13
C ASP A 93 18.18 -2.51 6.35
N ASP A 94 18.21 -3.36 5.31
CA ASP A 94 18.85 -4.68 5.26
C ASP A 94 18.21 -5.79 6.13
N ASP A 95 17.18 -5.49 6.93
CA ASP A 95 16.39 -6.50 7.63
C ASP A 95 15.41 -7.19 6.66
N PRO A 96 15.48 -8.53 6.48
CA PRO A 96 14.56 -9.23 5.62
C PRO A 96 13.19 -9.42 6.26
N MET A 97 12.14 -9.14 5.49
CA MET A 97 10.74 -9.47 5.77
C MET A 97 10.10 -10.08 4.53
N GLU A 98 9.32 -11.13 4.71
CA GLU A 98 8.83 -11.92 3.60
C GLU A 98 7.36 -12.24 3.76
N THR A 99 6.64 -12.18 2.64
CA THR A 99 5.23 -12.56 2.57
C THR A 99 4.97 -13.35 1.29
N GLU A 100 4.09 -14.33 1.39
CA GLU A 100 3.62 -15.12 0.26
C GLU A 100 2.29 -14.60 -0.23
N SER A 101 1.99 -14.84 -1.51
CA SER A 101 0.69 -14.51 -2.10
C SER A 101 -0.39 -15.37 -1.46
N ILE A 102 -1.54 -14.74 -1.25
CA ILE A 102 -2.76 -15.36 -0.78
C ILE A 102 -3.47 -15.95 -2.01
N ILE A 103 -3.11 -17.17 -2.38
CA ILE A 103 -3.76 -17.90 -3.46
C ILE A 103 -5.03 -18.54 -2.91
N SER A 104 -6.16 -17.83 -3.00
CA SER A 104 -7.51 -18.33 -2.69
C SER A 104 -7.55 -19.33 -1.52
N THR A 105 -7.31 -18.84 -0.32
CA THR A 105 -7.55 -19.60 0.90
C THR A 105 -8.52 -18.79 1.72
N GLU A 106 -9.67 -19.39 2.02
CA GLU A 106 -10.50 -18.99 3.14
C GLU A 106 -9.57 -18.78 4.33
N PHE A 107 -9.35 -17.52 4.69
CA PHE A 107 -8.62 -17.24 5.91
C PHE A 107 -9.48 -17.71 7.08
N GLU A 108 -8.89 -18.49 7.98
CA GLU A 108 -9.24 -18.46 9.40
C GLU A 108 -8.69 -17.16 10.03
N VAL A 109 -9.09 -16.02 9.48
CA VAL A 109 -9.56 -14.93 10.32
C VAL A 109 -11.03 -15.31 10.56
N ASP A 110 -11.68 -14.98 11.69
CA ASP A 110 -13.05 -15.43 12.00
C ASP A 110 -14.14 -15.21 10.89
N TYR A 111 -13.79 -14.61 9.74
CA TYR A 111 -14.54 -14.65 8.50
C TYR A 111 -13.65 -14.89 7.27
N PRO A 112 -14.05 -15.77 6.32
CA PRO A 112 -13.35 -15.91 5.05
C PRO A 112 -13.57 -14.66 4.20
N VAL A 113 -12.52 -13.85 4.05
CA VAL A 113 -12.49 -12.80 3.04
C VAL A 113 -12.25 -13.46 1.69
N VAL A 114 -13.31 -13.55 0.86
CA VAL A 114 -13.18 -14.05 -0.52
C VAL A 114 -12.61 -12.92 -1.38
N ILE A 115 -11.29 -12.97 -1.61
CA ILE A 115 -10.64 -12.15 -2.62
C ILE A 115 -10.94 -12.80 -3.99
N PRO A 116 -11.54 -12.07 -4.96
CA PRO A 116 -11.85 -12.63 -6.28
C PRO A 116 -10.62 -13.28 -6.91
N MET A 117 -10.78 -14.42 -7.60
CA MET A 117 -9.69 -15.15 -8.28
C MET A 117 -8.90 -14.33 -9.32
N GLU A 118 -9.42 -13.16 -9.70
CA GLU A 118 -8.78 -12.20 -10.62
C GLU A 118 -7.70 -11.35 -9.92
N ASP A 119 -7.67 -11.34 -8.58
CA ASP A 119 -6.72 -10.62 -7.73
C ASP A 119 -5.74 -11.62 -7.08
N ARG A 120 -4.99 -12.42 -7.86
CA ARG A 120 -4.09 -13.45 -7.28
C ARG A 120 -2.85 -12.86 -6.59
N ASN A 121 -2.52 -11.60 -6.83
CA ASN A 121 -1.33 -10.97 -6.26
C ASN A 121 -1.66 -10.11 -5.02
N VAL A 122 -2.35 -10.69 -4.04
CA VAL A 122 -2.58 -10.07 -2.71
C VAL A 122 -1.67 -10.73 -1.68
N TYR A 123 -1.07 -9.93 -0.80
CA TYR A 123 -0.08 -10.35 0.19
C TYR A 123 -0.42 -9.79 1.55
N PHE A 124 -0.29 -10.59 2.61
CA PHE A 124 -0.53 -10.11 3.97
C PHE A 124 0.65 -9.26 4.46
N LEU A 125 0.36 -8.11 5.07
CA LEU A 125 1.36 -7.28 5.73
C LEU A 125 1.12 -7.27 7.24
N SER A 126 2.15 -7.58 8.03
CA SER A 126 2.03 -7.50 9.48
C SER A 126 2.03 -6.03 9.95
N THR A 127 1.46 -5.77 11.14
CA THR A 127 1.57 -4.42 11.74
C THR A 127 3.04 -4.03 11.98
N ASP A 128 3.91 -4.99 12.27
CA ASP A 128 5.34 -4.74 12.47
C ASP A 128 6.06 -4.37 11.17
N PHE A 129 5.62 -4.89 10.02
CA PHE A 129 6.08 -4.41 8.72
C PHE A 129 5.83 -2.90 8.58
N TYR A 130 4.60 -2.44 8.87
CA TYR A 130 4.29 -1.00 8.82
C TYR A 130 5.11 -0.18 9.81
N LYS A 131 5.31 -0.66 11.04
CA LYS A 131 6.16 0.05 12.01
C LYS A 131 7.60 0.18 11.52
N LYS A 132 8.16 -0.84 10.87
CA LYS A 132 9.52 -0.78 10.32
C LYS A 132 9.60 0.12 9.10
N ILE A 133 8.72 -0.08 8.11
CA ILE A 133 8.83 0.60 6.82
C ILE A 133 8.75 2.12 6.95
N VAL A 134 7.88 2.65 7.83
CA VAL A 134 7.67 4.11 7.99
C VAL A 134 8.86 4.84 8.60
N HIS A 135 9.83 4.10 9.14
CA HIS A 135 11.08 4.63 9.70
C HIS A 135 12.31 4.24 8.88
N ALA A 136 12.11 3.51 7.78
CA ALA A 136 13.20 2.99 6.97
C ALA A 136 13.92 4.11 6.21
N LYS A 137 15.24 3.96 6.05
CA LYS A 137 16.04 4.80 5.15
C LYS A 137 16.03 4.25 3.73
N GLN A 138 16.02 2.93 3.61
CA GLN A 138 16.02 2.21 2.34
C GLN A 138 15.09 1.00 2.41
N VAL A 139 14.34 0.79 1.33
CA VAL A 139 13.55 -0.42 1.14
C VAL A 139 13.81 -0.96 -0.25
N LYS A 140 14.26 -2.22 -0.32
CA LYS A 140 14.31 -3.00 -1.57
C LYS A 140 13.25 -4.07 -1.52
N MET A 141 12.74 -4.42 -2.68
CA MET A 141 11.72 -5.44 -2.84
C MET A 141 12.14 -6.40 -3.93
N TYR A 142 11.90 -7.68 -3.67
CA TYR A 142 12.17 -8.77 -4.60
C TYR A 142 10.86 -9.49 -4.85
N LEU A 143 10.38 -9.45 -6.10
CA LEU A 143 9.20 -10.17 -6.56
C LEU A 143 9.66 -11.48 -7.18
N ASN A 144 9.18 -12.61 -6.67
CA ASN A 144 9.55 -13.94 -7.14
C ASN A 144 8.36 -14.63 -7.81
N SER A 145 8.48 -14.92 -9.10
CA SER A 145 7.57 -15.81 -9.84
C SER A 145 8.17 -17.22 -9.93
N GLU A 146 7.51 -18.13 -10.66
CA GLU A 146 8.07 -19.46 -10.94
C GLU A 146 9.31 -19.44 -11.84
N SER A 147 9.41 -18.43 -12.70
CA SER A 147 10.37 -18.41 -13.80
C SER A 147 11.27 -17.18 -13.80
N LYS A 148 11.01 -16.20 -12.94
CA LYS A 148 11.72 -14.92 -12.95
C LYS A 148 11.69 -14.23 -11.59
N GLU A 149 12.76 -13.48 -11.32
CA GLU A 149 12.87 -12.60 -10.17
C GLU A 149 12.99 -11.15 -10.64
N PHE A 150 12.39 -10.23 -9.89
CA PHE A 150 12.41 -8.80 -10.16
C PHE A 150 12.85 -8.04 -8.91
N GLU A 151 13.65 -7.00 -9.09
CA GLU A 151 14.08 -6.13 -7.98
C GLU A 151 13.44 -4.75 -8.15
N GLY A 152 12.71 -4.27 -7.15
CA GLY A 152 12.25 -2.88 -7.05
C GLY A 152 12.97 -2.14 -5.93
N ILE A 153 13.19 -0.84 -6.10
CA ILE A 153 13.68 0.04 -5.04
C ILE A 153 12.62 1.09 -4.76
N PHE A 154 12.27 1.24 -3.49
CA PHE A 154 11.30 2.23 -3.06
C PHE A 154 12.00 3.58 -2.92
N THR A 155 11.37 4.60 -3.46
CA THR A 155 11.74 5.99 -3.22
C THR A 155 11.34 6.41 -1.81
N LYS A 156 11.86 7.58 -1.37
CA LYS A 156 11.43 8.19 -0.11
C LYS A 156 9.94 8.54 -0.10
N GLU A 157 9.37 8.88 -1.27
CA GLU A 157 7.95 9.20 -1.37
C GLU A 157 7.10 7.93 -1.22
N ASP A 158 7.54 6.79 -1.78
CA ASP A 158 6.87 5.50 -1.60
C ASP A 158 6.83 5.12 -0.12
N ILE A 159 7.98 5.18 0.56
CA ILE A 159 8.06 4.91 2.01
C ILE A 159 7.14 5.84 2.81
N LYS A 160 7.09 7.13 2.44
CA LYS A 160 6.20 8.12 3.06
C LYS A 160 4.72 7.78 2.83
N ASN A 161 4.35 7.30 1.64
CA ASN A 161 2.99 6.89 1.30
C ASN A 161 2.51 5.72 2.17
N PHE A 162 3.37 4.72 2.45
CA PHE A 162 3.07 3.68 3.44
C PHE A 162 2.77 4.27 4.82
N GLY A 163 3.53 5.30 5.22
CA GLY A 163 3.32 6.01 6.48
C GLY A 163 2.03 6.82 6.54
N VAL A 164 1.64 7.47 5.45
CA VAL A 164 0.37 8.20 5.34
C VAL A 164 -0.79 7.22 5.50
N PHE A 165 -0.78 6.11 4.76
CA PHE A 165 -1.83 5.08 4.83
C PHE A 165 -1.96 4.51 6.24
N TYR A 166 -0.86 4.04 6.83
CA TYR A 166 -0.86 3.46 8.18
C TYR A 166 -1.40 4.43 9.23
N LYS A 167 -0.95 5.69 9.21
CA LYS A 167 -1.42 6.72 10.14
C LYS A 167 -2.89 7.07 9.93
N TYR A 168 -3.35 7.14 8.68
CA TYR A 168 -4.75 7.40 8.36
C TYR A 168 -5.65 6.33 8.97
N ILE A 169 -5.35 5.05 8.71
CA ILE A 169 -6.15 3.93 9.22
C ILE A 169 -6.12 3.88 10.73
N LYS A 170 -4.93 3.99 11.33
CA LYS A 170 -4.79 3.98 12.79
C LYS A 170 -5.63 5.07 13.44
N LYS A 171 -5.55 6.32 12.97
CA LYS A 171 -6.25 7.46 13.59
C LYS A 171 -7.77 7.45 13.35
N ASN A 172 -8.19 7.15 12.13
CA ASN A 172 -9.58 7.36 11.71
C ASN A 172 -10.44 6.09 11.79
N VAL A 173 -9.83 4.91 11.76
CA VAL A 173 -10.55 3.63 11.73
C VAL A 173 -10.37 2.87 13.04
N ILE A 174 -9.12 2.65 13.48
CA ILE A 174 -8.82 1.86 14.68
C ILE A 174 -9.05 2.68 15.97
N ASP A 175 -8.38 3.82 16.08
CA ASP A 175 -8.40 4.65 17.30
C ASP A 175 -9.70 5.48 17.44
N ASN A 176 -10.53 5.50 16.39
CA ASN A 176 -11.82 6.18 16.27
C ASN A 176 -11.92 7.49 17.07
N LYS A 177 -10.96 8.41 16.88
CA LYS A 177 -11.19 9.83 17.19
C LYS A 177 -11.95 10.41 16.01
N THR A 178 -13.25 10.59 16.18
CA THR A 178 -14.15 11.28 15.26
C THR A 178 -13.59 12.67 14.93
N VAL A 179 -12.77 12.78 13.88
CA VAL A 179 -12.46 14.08 13.29
C VAL A 179 -13.41 14.25 12.12
N ILE A 180 -14.62 14.72 12.44
CA ILE A 180 -15.41 15.44 11.46
C ILE A 180 -14.55 16.65 11.07
N ILE A 181 -13.92 16.58 9.91
CA ILE A 181 -13.39 17.78 9.26
C ILE A 181 -14.63 18.52 8.77
N LYS A 182 -15.00 19.59 9.47
CA LYS A 182 -15.90 20.64 8.97
C LYS A 182 -15.05 21.76 8.39
#